data_AF-Q2H0L4-F1
#
_entry.id   AF-Q2H0L4-F1
#
_cell.length_a   1.000
_cell.length_b   1.000
_cell.length_c   1.000
_cell.angle_alpha   90.00
_cell.angle_beta   90.00
_cell.angle_gamma   90.00
#
_symmetry.space_group_name_H-M   'P 1'
#
loop_
_entity.id
_entity.type
_entity.pdbx_description
1 polymer ?
#
loop_
_entity_poly.entity_id
_entity_poly.type
_entity_poly.pdbx_seq_one_letter_code
_entity_poly.pdbx_strand_id
1 'polypeptide(L)'
;MVKWDDLKSLATRKQDPPSTLQSHQLVLNQLLDLFVKGADGTYNKKADFDYLAYVLADLSKHPEIRQFFVNKQEYDGVVPINKIKVFTEHKSDIRRKGVASTIKNAAFDVPAHPAFLDEDQINILPYLLLPITGNEQYDEEEMMGMLPDLQLLPPDKQRDSDPKIVQTHVETLTLLTTTREGRDLMRSVNVYPIIRETHLKVNDEDVQEACERLVQVLMRDEAEPGAEGEAEDDGEDDRIVEV
;
A
#
# COMPACT_ATOMS: atom_id res chain seq x y z
N MET A 1 -15.04 -17.97 -8.25
CA MET A 1 -14.99 -16.70 -7.48
C MET A 1 -16.06 -16.80 -6.40
N VAL A 2 -15.68 -16.77 -5.12
CA VAL A 2 -16.64 -16.85 -4.00
C VAL A 2 -17.36 -15.51 -3.91
N LYS A 3 -18.69 -15.50 -3.72
CA LYS A 3 -19.46 -14.26 -3.61
C LYS A 3 -19.18 -13.60 -2.26
N TRP A 4 -19.02 -12.29 -2.25
CA TRP A 4 -18.78 -11.53 -1.01
C TRP A 4 -19.85 -11.81 0.06
N ASP A 5 -21.11 -11.99 -0.34
CA ASP A 5 -22.21 -12.28 0.58
C ASP A 5 -21.97 -13.54 1.44
N ASP A 6 -21.27 -14.53 0.90
CA ASP A 6 -20.91 -15.76 1.63
C ASP A 6 -19.74 -15.50 2.62
N LEU A 7 -18.87 -14.53 2.30
CA LEU A 7 -17.65 -14.18 3.05
C LEU A 7 -17.86 -13.06 4.08
N LYS A 8 -18.96 -12.28 4.00
CA LYS A 8 -19.34 -11.26 5.00
C LYS A 8 -19.29 -11.81 6.42
N SER A 9 -19.68 -13.07 6.59
CA SER A 9 -19.63 -13.75 7.88
C SER A 9 -18.22 -13.79 8.47
N LEU A 10 -17.15 -13.85 7.66
CA LEU A 10 -15.76 -13.91 8.16
C LEU A 10 -15.33 -12.65 8.90
N ALA A 11 -15.91 -11.48 8.58
CA ALA A 11 -15.61 -10.23 9.26
C ALA A 11 -15.99 -10.25 10.74
N THR A 12 -16.95 -11.09 11.13
CA THR A 12 -17.48 -11.16 12.50
C THR A 12 -17.47 -12.57 13.09
N ARG A 13 -17.16 -13.59 12.30
CA ARG A 13 -17.16 -14.99 12.72
C ARG A 13 -16.13 -15.23 13.81
N LYS A 14 -16.58 -15.87 14.89
CA LYS A 14 -15.75 -16.29 16.01
C LYS A 14 -15.65 -17.81 16.06
N GLN A 15 -14.49 -18.32 16.40
CA GLN A 15 -14.25 -19.73 16.74
C GLN A 15 -13.04 -19.84 17.66
N ASP A 16 -12.92 -20.95 18.38
CA ASP A 16 -11.72 -21.17 19.19
C ASP A 16 -10.49 -21.41 18.28
N PRO A 17 -9.39 -20.67 18.49
CA PRO A 17 -8.17 -20.86 17.72
C PRO A 17 -7.51 -22.19 18.11
N PRO A 18 -6.72 -22.80 17.21
CA PRO A 18 -5.81 -23.87 17.62
C PRO A 18 -4.94 -23.39 18.79
N SER A 19 -4.80 -24.21 19.83
CA SER A 19 -4.09 -23.83 21.06
C SER A 19 -2.65 -23.38 20.81
N THR A 20 -2.00 -23.96 19.79
CA THR A 20 -0.64 -23.63 19.35
C THR A 20 -0.54 -22.29 18.62
N LEU A 21 -1.63 -21.79 18.02
CA LEU A 21 -1.63 -20.51 17.31
C LEU A 21 -1.67 -19.33 18.27
N GLN A 22 -2.26 -19.50 19.46
CA GLN A 22 -2.41 -18.45 20.48
C GLN A 22 -2.97 -17.15 19.88
N SER A 23 -4.13 -17.25 19.21
CA SER A 23 -4.77 -16.15 18.49
C SER A 23 -6.06 -15.70 19.19
N HIS A 24 -6.69 -14.66 18.67
CA HIS A 24 -8.01 -14.21 19.07
C HIS A 24 -9.11 -15.13 18.51
N GLN A 25 -10.32 -15.08 19.07
CA GLN A 25 -11.45 -15.87 18.55
C GLN A 25 -11.95 -15.41 17.18
N LEU A 26 -11.71 -14.15 16.80
CA LEU A 26 -12.08 -13.64 15.48
C LEU A 26 -11.32 -14.39 14.39
N VAL A 27 -12.04 -15.01 13.46
CA VAL A 27 -11.44 -15.82 12.38
C VAL A 27 -10.46 -15.01 11.54
N LEU A 28 -10.72 -13.72 11.31
CA LEU A 28 -9.82 -12.85 10.56
C LEU A 28 -8.46 -12.68 11.25
N ASN A 29 -8.42 -12.57 12.59
CA ASN A 29 -7.17 -12.57 13.35
C ASN A 29 -6.44 -13.92 13.23
N GLN A 30 -7.18 -15.03 13.24
CA GLN A 30 -6.59 -16.36 13.08
C GLN A 30 -5.96 -16.56 11.70
N LEU A 31 -6.63 -16.12 10.64
CA LEU A 31 -6.10 -16.19 9.28
C LEU A 31 -4.84 -15.34 9.14
N LEU A 32 -4.83 -14.13 9.70
CA LEU A 32 -3.67 -13.26 9.71
C LEU A 32 -2.51 -13.87 10.50
N ASP A 33 -2.77 -14.39 11.71
CA ASP A 33 -1.74 -15.00 12.54
C ASP A 33 -1.18 -16.27 11.89
N LEU A 34 -2.02 -17.07 11.21
CA LEU A 34 -1.56 -18.21 10.40
C LEU A 34 -0.69 -17.76 9.23
N PHE A 35 -1.06 -16.68 8.55
CA PHE A 35 -0.25 -16.12 7.48
C PHE A 35 1.13 -15.65 7.98
N VAL A 36 1.17 -14.95 9.11
CA VAL A 36 2.40 -14.38 9.68
C VAL A 36 3.28 -15.48 10.28
N LYS A 37 2.73 -16.28 11.20
CA LYS A 37 3.46 -17.35 11.90
C LYS A 37 3.67 -18.59 11.03
N GLY A 38 2.98 -18.70 9.90
CA GLY A 38 3.08 -19.83 8.98
C GLY A 38 4.22 -19.75 7.98
N ALA A 39 4.78 -18.54 7.78
CA ALA A 39 5.85 -18.32 6.82
C ALA A 39 7.01 -19.30 7.06
N ASP A 40 7.56 -19.84 5.97
CA ASP A 40 8.71 -20.75 5.99
C ASP A 40 8.50 -22.03 6.83
N GLY A 41 7.25 -22.47 6.97
CA GLY A 41 6.89 -23.66 7.74
C GLY A 41 7.27 -23.55 9.22
N THR A 42 7.30 -22.33 9.76
CA THR A 42 7.63 -22.07 11.16
C THR A 42 6.53 -22.56 12.10
N TYR A 43 5.26 -22.35 11.75
CA TYR A 43 4.11 -22.92 12.46
C TYR A 43 3.80 -24.37 12.08
N ASN A 44 3.85 -24.72 10.78
CA ASN A 44 3.55 -26.07 10.29
C ASN A 44 4.59 -26.52 9.26
N LYS A 45 5.32 -27.59 9.54
CA LYS A 45 6.36 -28.11 8.62
C LYS A 45 5.83 -28.63 7.28
N LYS A 46 4.51 -28.76 7.13
CA LYS A 46 3.84 -29.21 5.89
C LYS A 46 3.11 -28.08 5.15
N ALA A 47 3.13 -26.85 5.65
CA ALA A 47 2.43 -25.73 5.02
C ALA A 47 3.10 -24.39 5.33
N ASP A 48 3.26 -23.57 4.30
CA ASP A 48 3.78 -22.19 4.38
C ASP A 48 2.67 -21.13 4.46
N PHE A 49 1.43 -21.50 4.14
CA PHE A 49 0.24 -20.63 4.12
C PHE A 49 0.33 -19.43 3.15
N ASP A 50 1.15 -19.53 2.11
CA ASP A 50 1.40 -18.43 1.17
C ASP A 50 0.13 -17.93 0.50
N TYR A 51 -0.75 -18.84 0.07
CA TYR A 51 -2.01 -18.52 -0.61
C TYR A 51 -3.03 -17.76 0.25
N LEU A 52 -2.85 -17.70 1.59
CA LEU A 52 -3.65 -16.78 2.40
C LEU A 52 -3.43 -15.32 1.98
N ALA A 53 -2.29 -14.98 1.35
CA ALA A 53 -2.05 -13.64 0.81
C ALA A 53 -3.16 -13.22 -0.17
N TYR A 54 -3.63 -14.11 -1.05
CA TYR A 54 -4.72 -13.81 -1.98
C TYR A 54 -6.08 -13.74 -1.28
N VAL A 55 -6.29 -14.53 -0.24
CA VAL A 55 -7.50 -14.43 0.59
C VAL A 55 -7.57 -13.06 1.26
N LEU A 56 -6.47 -12.61 1.88
CA LEU A 56 -6.40 -11.28 2.51
C LEU A 56 -6.56 -10.15 1.47
N ALA A 57 -5.96 -10.31 0.29
CA ALA A 57 -6.11 -9.36 -0.82
C ALA A 57 -7.56 -9.28 -1.32
N ASP A 58 -8.26 -10.40 -1.46
CA ASP A 58 -9.66 -10.39 -1.90
C ASP A 58 -10.58 -9.81 -0.83
N LEU A 59 -10.40 -10.19 0.43
CA LEU A 59 -11.21 -9.66 1.55
C LEU A 59 -11.02 -8.15 1.73
N SER A 60 -9.79 -7.64 1.60
CA SER A 60 -9.48 -6.21 1.77
C SER A 60 -10.11 -5.28 0.72
N LYS A 61 -10.73 -5.83 -0.34
CA LYS A 61 -11.54 -5.02 -1.28
C LYS A 61 -12.79 -4.42 -0.61
N HIS A 62 -13.19 -4.95 0.55
CA HIS A 62 -14.40 -4.54 1.26
C HIS A 62 -14.10 -3.52 2.37
N PRO A 63 -14.89 -2.43 2.50
CA PRO A 63 -14.62 -1.35 3.46
C PRO A 63 -14.42 -1.83 4.90
N GLU A 64 -15.25 -2.75 5.38
CA GLU A 64 -15.18 -3.29 6.75
C GLU A 64 -13.87 -4.05 7.01
N ILE A 65 -13.31 -4.69 5.98
CA ILE A 65 -12.02 -5.39 6.09
C ILE A 65 -10.86 -4.41 5.94
N ARG A 66 -10.99 -3.36 5.12
CA ARG A 66 -9.98 -2.28 5.11
C ARG A 66 -9.81 -1.67 6.49
N GLN A 67 -10.93 -1.38 7.16
CA GLN A 67 -10.93 -0.88 8.53
C GLN A 67 -10.22 -1.85 9.48
N PHE A 68 -10.41 -3.16 9.33
CA PHE A 68 -9.63 -4.13 10.09
C PHE A 68 -8.12 -3.94 9.91
N PHE A 69 -7.64 -3.74 8.67
CA PHE A 69 -6.21 -3.64 8.39
C PHE A 69 -5.53 -2.38 8.93
N VAL A 70 -6.28 -1.29 9.09
CA VAL A 70 -5.75 0.03 9.49
C VAL A 70 -6.03 0.40 10.95
N ASN A 71 -6.87 -0.37 11.66
CA ASN A 71 -7.19 -0.13 13.06
C ASN A 71 -6.50 -1.12 14.00
N LYS A 72 -6.05 -0.60 15.14
CA LYS A 72 -5.44 -1.37 16.23
C LYS A 72 -6.39 -2.44 16.74
N GLN A 73 -5.93 -3.69 16.82
CA GLN A 73 -6.72 -4.80 17.33
C GLN A 73 -6.58 -4.93 18.85
N GLU A 74 -7.69 -5.21 19.55
CA GLU A 74 -7.70 -5.27 21.02
C GLU A 74 -6.83 -6.40 21.60
N TYR A 75 -6.69 -7.52 20.89
CA TYR A 75 -6.06 -8.73 21.43
C TYR A 75 -4.54 -8.64 21.60
N ASP A 76 -3.87 -7.86 20.76
CA ASP A 76 -2.42 -7.69 20.77
C ASP A 76 -1.97 -6.23 20.68
N GLY A 77 -2.90 -5.30 20.50
CA GLY A 77 -2.61 -3.89 20.43
C GLY A 77 -1.86 -3.46 19.16
N VAL A 78 -1.89 -4.27 18.10
CA VAL A 78 -1.17 -4.01 16.85
C VAL A 78 -2.13 -3.69 15.71
N VAL A 79 -1.74 -2.76 14.84
CA VAL A 79 -2.43 -2.51 13.55
C VAL A 79 -2.08 -3.64 12.58
N PRO A 80 -3.05 -4.41 12.05
CA PRO A 80 -2.77 -5.63 11.27
C PRO A 80 -1.84 -5.46 10.08
N ILE A 81 -1.88 -4.33 9.38
CA ILE A 81 -0.99 -4.08 8.23
C ILE A 81 0.50 -4.12 8.62
N ASN A 82 0.85 -3.73 9.86
CA ASN A 82 2.22 -3.78 10.37
C ASN A 82 2.75 -5.22 10.49
N LYS A 83 1.86 -6.21 10.60
CA LYS A 83 2.27 -7.62 10.66
C LYS A 83 2.61 -8.18 9.28
N ILE A 84 2.13 -7.55 8.20
CA ILE A 84 2.28 -8.08 6.84
C ILE A 84 3.18 -7.25 5.94
N LYS A 85 3.39 -5.95 6.20
CA LYS A 85 4.19 -5.07 5.35
C LYS A 85 5.62 -5.59 5.12
N VAL A 86 6.20 -6.30 6.10
CA VAL A 86 7.53 -6.94 5.98
C VAL A 86 7.61 -7.99 4.88
N PHE A 87 6.48 -8.55 4.44
CA PHE A 87 6.45 -9.55 3.38
C PHE A 87 6.48 -8.96 1.97
N THR A 88 6.61 -7.63 1.79
CA THR A 88 6.81 -7.03 0.47
C THR A 88 8.16 -7.41 -0.14
N GLU A 89 9.15 -7.79 0.67
CA GLU A 89 10.46 -8.31 0.23
C GLU A 89 10.61 -9.83 0.48
N HIS A 90 9.50 -10.56 0.64
CA HIS A 90 9.57 -11.99 0.93
C HIS A 90 9.97 -12.82 -0.30
N LYS A 91 10.68 -13.94 -0.11
CA LYS A 91 11.11 -14.82 -1.22
C LYS A 91 9.96 -15.39 -2.06
N SER A 92 8.79 -15.59 -1.45
CA SER A 92 7.57 -16.06 -2.12
C SER A 92 6.88 -14.93 -2.88
N ASP A 93 6.76 -15.09 -4.20
CA ASP A 93 6.04 -14.20 -5.10
C ASP A 93 4.55 -14.10 -4.75
N ILE A 94 3.94 -15.22 -4.35
CA ILE A 94 2.53 -15.26 -3.91
C ILE A 94 2.30 -14.34 -2.72
N ARG A 95 3.21 -14.36 -1.72
CA ARG A 95 3.13 -13.49 -0.55
C ARG A 95 3.28 -12.03 -0.94
N ARG A 96 4.34 -11.69 -1.69
CA ARG A 96 4.59 -10.32 -2.13
C ARG A 96 3.38 -9.75 -2.88
N LYS A 97 2.84 -10.51 -3.84
CA LYS A 97 1.69 -10.09 -4.66
C LYS A 97 0.42 -9.85 -3.85
N GLY A 98 0.05 -10.78 -2.97
CA GLY A 98 -1.14 -10.63 -2.13
C GLY A 98 -1.00 -9.52 -1.08
N VAL A 99 0.20 -9.36 -0.51
CA VAL A 99 0.48 -8.28 0.45
C VAL A 99 0.47 -6.91 -0.22
N ALA A 100 1.13 -6.75 -1.37
CA ALA A 100 1.08 -5.51 -2.16
C ALA A 100 -0.37 -5.13 -2.48
N SER A 101 -1.18 -6.10 -2.92
CA SER A 101 -2.61 -5.90 -3.19
C SER A 101 -3.40 -5.52 -1.93
N THR A 102 -3.11 -6.14 -0.79
CA THR A 102 -3.77 -5.84 0.50
C THR A 102 -3.44 -4.43 0.97
N ILE A 103 -2.18 -4.01 0.85
CA ILE A 103 -1.73 -2.65 1.20
C ILE A 103 -2.40 -1.62 0.29
N LYS A 104 -2.40 -1.84 -1.04
CA LYS A 104 -3.11 -0.99 -2.00
C LYS A 104 -4.59 -0.85 -1.64
N ASN A 105 -5.24 -1.98 -1.35
CA ASN A 105 -6.64 -1.98 -0.98
C ASN A 105 -6.88 -1.15 0.28
N ALA A 106 -6.09 -1.36 1.33
CA ALA A 106 -6.20 -0.58 2.57
C ALA A 106 -5.95 0.93 2.34
N ALA A 107 -5.06 1.30 1.42
CA ALA A 107 -4.78 2.70 1.07
C ALA A 107 -5.94 3.42 0.35
N PHE A 108 -7.01 2.74 -0.06
CA PHE A 108 -8.24 3.44 -0.48
C PHE A 108 -8.96 4.13 0.68
N ASP A 109 -8.62 3.82 1.93
CA ASP A 109 -9.14 4.53 3.11
C ASP A 109 -8.33 5.81 3.35
N VAL A 110 -8.68 6.88 2.64
CA VAL A 110 -7.99 8.19 2.72
C VAL A 110 -7.83 8.72 4.16
N PRO A 111 -8.83 8.59 5.06
CA PRO A 111 -8.66 8.98 6.47
C PRO A 111 -7.51 8.27 7.20
N ALA A 112 -7.07 7.10 6.73
CA ALA A 112 -5.95 6.37 7.31
C ALA A 112 -4.58 6.84 6.79
N HIS A 113 -4.51 7.65 5.71
CA HIS A 113 -3.23 8.08 5.11
C HIS A 113 -2.24 8.70 6.11
N PRO A 114 -2.64 9.55 7.07
CA PRO A 114 -1.71 10.03 8.09
C PRO A 114 -1.04 8.89 8.86
N ALA A 115 -1.81 7.87 9.28
CA ALA A 115 -1.25 6.70 9.96
C ALA A 115 -0.32 5.88 9.05
N PHE A 116 -0.64 5.76 7.75
CA PHE A 116 0.23 5.10 6.75
C PHE A 116 1.62 5.76 6.66
N LEU A 117 1.65 7.09 6.76
CA LEU A 117 2.84 7.91 6.51
C LEU A 117 3.63 8.24 7.78
N ASP A 118 3.00 8.09 8.95
CA ASP A 118 3.61 8.33 10.26
C ASP A 118 4.62 7.22 10.65
N GLU A 119 5.83 7.65 11.02
CA GLU A 119 6.97 6.78 11.38
C GLU A 119 6.72 5.92 12.62
N ASP A 120 5.91 6.40 13.57
CA ASP A 120 5.59 5.74 14.84
C ASP A 120 4.32 4.86 14.74
N GLN A 121 3.60 4.92 13.60
CA GLN A 121 2.38 4.16 13.37
C GLN A 121 2.57 3.04 12.35
N ILE A 122 2.17 3.26 11.09
CA ILE A 122 2.25 2.23 10.06
C ILE A 122 3.56 2.34 9.27
N ASN A 123 4.14 3.53 9.10
CA ASN A 123 5.39 3.75 8.38
C ASN A 123 5.52 2.87 7.11
N ILE A 124 4.67 3.13 6.12
CA ILE A 124 4.52 2.24 4.96
C ILE A 124 5.56 2.49 3.87
N LEU A 125 6.11 3.71 3.78
CA LEU A 125 6.90 4.14 2.63
C LEU A 125 8.13 3.25 2.36
N PRO A 126 8.95 2.86 3.36
CA PRO A 126 10.06 1.94 3.11
C PRO A 126 9.62 0.63 2.43
N TYR A 127 8.47 0.10 2.85
CA TYR A 127 7.95 -1.18 2.38
C TYR A 127 7.29 -1.11 0.99
N LEU A 128 6.93 0.08 0.52
CA LEU A 128 6.46 0.33 -0.85
C LEU A 128 7.63 0.63 -1.80
N LEU A 129 8.65 1.32 -1.31
CA LEU A 129 9.76 1.79 -2.13
C LEU A 129 10.86 0.73 -2.31
N LEU A 130 11.16 -0.07 -1.27
CA LEU A 130 12.17 -1.14 -1.36
C LEU A 130 11.91 -2.11 -2.53
N PRO A 131 10.69 -2.63 -2.75
CA PRO A 131 10.43 -3.57 -3.85
C PRO A 131 10.58 -2.93 -5.24
N ILE A 132 10.45 -1.61 -5.34
CA ILE A 132 10.61 -0.89 -6.62
C ILE A 132 12.01 -0.30 -6.79
N THR A 133 12.93 -0.50 -5.84
CA THR A 133 14.30 0.01 -5.91
C THR A 133 15.27 -1.12 -6.25
N GLY A 134 16.18 -0.87 -7.19
CA GLY A 134 17.28 -1.77 -7.54
C GLY A 134 18.60 -1.34 -6.89
N ASN A 135 19.72 -1.63 -7.55
CA ASN A 135 21.06 -1.22 -7.14
C ASN A 135 21.54 0.04 -7.89
N GLU A 136 20.60 0.93 -8.23
CA GLU A 136 20.91 2.18 -8.93
C GLU A 136 21.76 3.11 -8.05
N GLN A 137 22.53 3.98 -8.70
CA GLN A 137 23.33 5.00 -8.04
C GLN A 137 22.60 6.32 -8.10
N TYR A 138 22.39 6.91 -6.93
CA TYR A 138 21.87 8.27 -6.77
C TYR A 138 23.05 9.20 -6.44
N ASP A 139 22.93 10.48 -6.80
CA ASP A 139 23.92 11.45 -6.34
C ASP A 139 23.81 11.67 -4.82
N GLU A 140 24.81 12.35 -4.25
CA GLU A 140 24.89 12.53 -2.79
C GLU A 140 23.71 13.34 -2.23
N GLU A 141 23.20 14.32 -2.97
CA GLU A 141 22.08 15.16 -2.54
C GLU A 141 20.75 14.39 -2.58
N GLU A 142 20.50 13.66 -3.67
CA GLU A 142 19.37 12.75 -3.80
C GLU A 142 19.38 11.70 -2.69
N MET A 143 20.52 11.04 -2.45
CA MET A 143 20.64 10.00 -1.44
C MET A 143 20.46 10.54 -0.02
N MET A 144 21.00 11.71 0.31
CA MET A 144 20.85 12.30 1.66
C MET A 144 19.40 12.64 2.00
N GLY A 145 18.58 12.97 1.01
CA GLY A 145 17.15 13.21 1.23
C GLY A 145 16.29 11.94 1.23
N MET A 146 16.82 10.76 0.91
CA MET A 146 16.03 9.52 0.95
C MET A 146 15.78 9.03 2.37
N LEU A 147 14.74 8.20 2.53
CA LEU A 147 14.53 7.43 3.76
C LEU A 147 15.78 6.59 4.11
N PRO A 148 16.13 6.46 5.40
CA PRO A 148 17.32 5.69 5.83
C PRO A 148 17.35 4.25 5.29
N ASP A 149 16.19 3.59 5.21
CA ASP A 149 16.05 2.22 4.68
C ASP A 149 16.42 2.09 3.20
N LEU A 150 16.46 3.19 2.45
CA LEU A 150 16.80 3.21 1.02
C LEU A 150 18.20 3.75 0.74
N GLN A 151 18.91 4.20 1.77
CA GLN A 151 20.29 4.63 1.63
C GLN A 151 21.22 3.41 1.69
N LEU A 152 22.32 3.45 0.94
CA LEU A 152 23.40 2.46 1.01
C LEU A 152 22.92 1.00 0.84
N LEU A 153 21.95 0.80 -0.06
CA LEU A 153 21.45 -0.54 -0.40
C LEU A 153 22.60 -1.45 -0.86
N PRO A 154 22.51 -2.77 -0.57
CA PRO A 154 23.57 -3.68 -0.95
C PRO A 154 23.66 -3.81 -2.48
N PRO A 155 24.85 -4.11 -3.04
CA PRO A 155 25.09 -4.09 -4.48
C PRO A 155 24.28 -5.14 -5.26
N ASP A 156 23.81 -6.19 -4.58
CA ASP A 156 22.95 -7.24 -5.11
C ASP A 156 21.45 -6.93 -4.95
N LYS A 157 21.06 -5.78 -4.37
CA LYS A 157 19.65 -5.37 -4.29
C LYS A 157 19.04 -5.31 -5.70
N GLN A 158 17.91 -6.00 -5.86
CA GLN A 158 17.14 -5.99 -7.09
C GLN A 158 15.72 -5.48 -6.82
N ARG A 159 15.17 -4.82 -7.85
CA ARG A 159 13.75 -4.55 -7.97
C ARG A 159 12.98 -5.87 -8.06
N ASP A 160 11.71 -5.88 -7.63
CA ASP A 160 10.86 -7.06 -7.80
C ASP A 160 10.79 -7.45 -9.29
N SER A 161 10.98 -8.73 -9.55
CA SER A 161 10.94 -9.29 -10.90
C SER A 161 9.54 -9.33 -11.52
N ASP A 162 8.47 -9.31 -10.70
CA ASP A 162 7.09 -9.27 -11.22
C ASP A 162 6.65 -7.80 -11.44
N PRO A 163 6.49 -7.35 -12.70
CA PRO A 163 6.10 -5.97 -13.00
C PRO A 163 4.75 -5.60 -12.38
N LYS A 164 3.84 -6.56 -12.17
CA LYS A 164 2.54 -6.30 -11.53
C LYS A 164 2.70 -5.92 -10.06
N ILE A 165 3.72 -6.46 -9.38
CA ILE A 165 4.01 -6.09 -7.99
C ILE A 165 4.58 -4.66 -7.97
N VAL A 166 5.53 -4.36 -8.86
CA VAL A 166 6.08 -3.01 -9.02
C VAL A 166 4.97 -1.99 -9.30
N GLN A 167 4.12 -2.26 -10.28
CA GLN A 167 2.96 -1.43 -10.63
C GLN A 167 2.06 -1.20 -9.40
N THR A 168 1.74 -2.26 -8.65
CA THR A 168 0.87 -2.17 -7.47
C THR A 168 1.46 -1.24 -6.41
N HIS A 169 2.77 -1.28 -6.19
CA HIS A 169 3.45 -0.37 -5.25
C HIS A 169 3.41 1.08 -5.73
N VAL A 170 3.71 1.32 -7.01
CA VAL A 170 3.64 2.67 -7.61
C VAL A 170 2.23 3.24 -7.52
N GLU A 171 1.21 2.43 -7.84
CA GLU A 171 -0.19 2.86 -7.72
C GLU A 171 -0.61 3.11 -6.27
N THR A 172 -0.05 2.37 -5.31
CA THR A 172 -0.28 2.63 -3.89
C THR A 172 0.33 3.96 -3.47
N LEU A 173 1.54 4.29 -3.94
CA LEU A 173 2.14 5.60 -3.73
C LEU A 173 1.24 6.70 -4.32
N THR A 174 0.73 6.52 -5.53
CA THR A 174 -0.25 7.45 -6.13
C THR A 174 -1.50 7.63 -5.27
N LEU A 175 -2.06 6.56 -4.68
CA LEU A 175 -3.18 6.71 -3.75
C LEU A 175 -2.81 7.58 -2.55
N LEU A 176 -1.62 7.38 -1.95
CA LEU A 176 -1.16 8.16 -0.80
C LEU A 176 -0.91 9.64 -1.13
N THR A 177 -0.73 10.00 -2.41
CA THR A 177 -0.66 11.41 -2.86
C THR A 177 -2.03 12.13 -2.90
N THR A 178 -3.12 11.44 -2.54
CA THR A 178 -4.45 12.07 -2.43
C THR A 178 -4.44 13.23 -1.43
N THR A 179 -3.71 13.06 -0.31
CA THR A 179 -3.53 14.13 0.69
C THR A 179 -2.32 14.99 0.34
N ARG A 180 -2.38 16.28 0.71
CA ARG A 180 -1.23 17.18 0.57
C ARG A 180 -0.05 16.72 1.43
N GLU A 181 -0.32 16.28 2.65
CA GLU A 181 0.69 15.70 3.54
C GLU A 181 1.45 14.54 2.88
N GLY A 182 0.74 13.64 2.18
CA GLY A 182 1.37 12.57 1.42
C GLY A 182 2.26 13.07 0.29
N ARG A 183 1.83 14.09 -0.47
CA ARG A 183 2.67 14.69 -1.52
C ARG A 183 3.91 15.36 -0.94
N ASP A 184 3.74 16.18 0.10
CA ASP A 184 4.82 16.93 0.74
C ASP A 184 5.86 15.99 1.36
N LEU A 185 5.41 14.93 2.06
CA LEU A 185 6.32 13.92 2.59
C LEU A 185 7.08 13.21 1.48
N MET A 186 6.40 12.73 0.43
CA MET A 186 7.06 12.03 -0.69
C MET A 186 8.08 12.91 -1.43
N ARG A 187 7.81 14.21 -1.58
CA ARG A 187 8.79 15.17 -2.11
C ARG A 187 9.97 15.32 -1.16
N SER A 188 9.72 15.47 0.14
CA SER A 188 10.77 15.70 1.14
C SER A 188 11.72 14.51 1.31
N VAL A 189 11.24 13.29 1.06
CA VAL A 189 12.02 12.05 1.21
C VAL A 189 12.55 11.51 -0.12
N ASN A 190 12.64 12.36 -1.14
CA ASN A 190 13.17 12.04 -2.47
C ASN A 190 12.56 10.77 -3.11
N VAL A 191 11.23 10.67 -3.12
CA VAL A 191 10.53 9.58 -3.85
C VAL A 191 10.72 9.73 -5.37
N TYR A 192 10.79 10.95 -5.89
CA TYR A 192 10.89 11.18 -7.34
C TYR A 192 12.09 10.49 -8.01
N PRO A 193 13.34 10.62 -7.52
CA PRO A 193 14.48 9.89 -8.08
C PRO A 193 14.27 8.37 -8.19
N ILE A 194 13.64 7.75 -7.18
CA ILE A 194 13.34 6.30 -7.19
C ILE A 194 12.36 5.95 -8.30
N ILE A 195 11.32 6.77 -8.49
CA ILE A 195 10.33 6.56 -9.55
C ILE A 195 10.93 6.80 -10.93
N ARG A 196 11.82 7.79 -11.07
CA ARG A 196 12.58 8.03 -12.31
C ARG A 196 13.42 6.82 -12.68
N GLU A 197 14.23 6.30 -11.77
CA GLU A 197 15.05 5.11 -12.04
C GLU A 197 14.18 3.87 -12.31
N THR A 198 13.06 3.72 -11.59
CA THR A 198 12.10 2.64 -11.86
C THR A 198 11.57 2.72 -13.30
N HIS A 199 11.08 3.88 -13.73
CA HIS A 199 10.58 4.11 -15.10
C HIS A 199 11.63 3.77 -16.17
N LEU A 200 12.88 4.20 -15.96
CA LEU A 200 13.99 3.99 -16.90
C LEU A 200 14.45 2.53 -16.99
N LYS A 201 14.30 1.74 -15.92
CA LYS A 201 14.84 0.37 -15.84
C LYS A 201 13.81 -0.72 -16.12
N VAL A 202 12.52 -0.44 -15.94
CA VAL A 202 11.46 -1.40 -16.26
C VAL A 202 11.16 -1.42 -17.76
N ASN A 203 10.84 -2.60 -18.28
CA ASN A 203 10.41 -2.81 -19.66
C ASN A 203 8.98 -3.34 -19.68
N ASP A 204 8.07 -2.57 -19.07
CA ASP A 204 6.65 -2.87 -18.94
C ASP A 204 5.87 -1.55 -19.03
N GLU A 205 5.00 -1.44 -20.03
CA GLU A 205 4.28 -0.20 -20.36
C GLU A 205 3.34 0.23 -19.21
N ASP A 206 2.68 -0.73 -18.55
CA ASP A 206 1.74 -0.46 -17.46
C ASP A 206 2.47 0.13 -16.23
N VAL A 207 3.69 -0.36 -15.93
CA VAL A 207 4.54 0.21 -14.87
C VAL A 207 5.03 1.61 -15.24
N GLN A 208 5.46 1.81 -16.50
CA GLN A 208 5.91 3.13 -16.97
C GLN A 208 4.79 4.17 -16.86
N GLU A 209 3.58 3.83 -17.30
CA GLU A 209 2.41 4.70 -17.18
C GLU A 209 2.09 5.01 -15.71
N ALA A 210 2.17 4.01 -14.82
CA ALA A 210 1.97 4.23 -13.39
C ALA A 210 3.01 5.21 -12.80
N CYS A 211 4.28 5.09 -13.22
CA CYS A 211 5.34 6.00 -12.80
C CYS A 211 5.08 7.43 -13.29
N GLU A 212 4.69 7.59 -14.56
CA GLU A 212 4.35 8.90 -15.14
C GLU A 212 3.19 9.57 -14.41
N ARG A 213 2.13 8.81 -14.10
CA ARG A 213 0.99 9.31 -13.30
C ARG A 213 1.43 9.81 -11.93
N LEU A 214 2.30 9.07 -11.23
CA LEU A 214 2.81 9.49 -9.93
C LEU A 214 3.66 10.76 -10.03
N VAL A 215 4.59 10.82 -10.99
CA VAL A 215 5.43 12.00 -11.22
C VAL A 215 4.59 13.23 -11.52
N GLN A 216 3.56 13.12 -12.35
CA GLN A 216 2.65 14.23 -12.64
C GLN A 216 2.00 14.80 -11.39
N VAL A 217 1.65 13.96 -10.40
CA VAL A 217 1.06 14.44 -9.15
C VAL A 217 2.12 15.08 -8.25
N LEU A 218 3.32 14.50 -8.16
CA LEU A 218 4.40 15.04 -7.34
C LEU A 218 4.97 16.36 -7.89
N MET A 219 4.93 16.57 -9.20
CA MET A 219 5.47 17.78 -9.86
C MET A 219 4.47 18.92 -9.96
N ARG A 220 3.20 18.70 -9.61
CA ARG A 220 2.21 19.79 -9.55
C ARG A 220 2.52 20.72 -8.39
N ASP A 221 2.37 22.02 -8.65
CA ASP A 221 2.37 23.04 -7.62
C ASP A 221 1.14 22.87 -6.71
N GLU A 222 1.32 23.12 -5.42
CA GLU A 222 0.21 23.16 -4.48
C GLU A 222 -0.55 24.47 -4.64
N ALA A 223 -1.87 24.41 -4.80
CA ALA A 223 -2.69 25.61 -4.74
C ALA A 223 -2.56 26.27 -3.35
N GLU A 224 -2.50 27.61 -3.32
CA GLU A 224 -2.49 28.32 -2.04
C GLU A 224 -3.76 28.00 -1.25
N PRO A 225 -3.65 27.76 0.08
CA PRO A 225 -4.83 27.54 0.91
C PRO A 225 -5.75 28.76 0.83
N GLY A 226 -6.91 28.63 0.17
CA GLY A 226 -7.90 29.71 0.00
C GLY A 226 -8.26 30.09 -1.44
N ALA A 227 -7.67 29.45 -2.45
CA ALA A 227 -7.98 29.72 -3.87
C ALA A 227 -9.23 28.97 -4.42
N GLU A 228 -9.99 28.27 -3.57
CA GLU A 228 -11.27 27.67 -3.97
C GLU A 228 -12.40 28.69 -3.83
N GLY A 229 -12.61 29.49 -4.88
CA GLY A 229 -13.68 30.49 -4.87
C GLY A 229 -13.75 31.34 -6.13
N GLU A 230 -13.84 30.73 -7.30
CA GLU A 230 -14.40 31.34 -8.52
C GLU A 230 -14.69 30.20 -9.52
N ALA A 231 -15.78 29.46 -9.27
CA ALA A 231 -16.45 28.81 -10.36
C ALA A 231 -17.06 29.94 -11.20
N GLU A 232 -16.54 30.14 -12.41
CA GLU A 232 -17.15 31.00 -13.42
C GLU A 232 -18.59 30.51 -13.64
N ASP A 233 -19.53 31.27 -13.08
CA ASP A 233 -20.95 31.23 -13.40
C ASP A 233 -21.08 31.76 -14.83
N ASP A 234 -20.94 30.87 -15.81
CA ASP A 234 -21.27 31.13 -17.21
C ASP A 234 -22.77 31.46 -17.28
N GLY A 235 -23.06 32.76 -17.23
CA GLY A 235 -24.40 33.31 -17.38
C GLY A 235 -24.96 33.00 -18.77
N GLU A 236 -25.85 32.01 -18.84
CA GLU A 236 -26.84 31.91 -19.92
C GLU A 236 -28.14 32.61 -19.50
N ASP A 237 -28.25 33.88 -19.92
CA ASP A 237 -29.46 34.73 -19.93
C ASP A 237 -30.53 34.10 -20.85
N ASP A 238 -31.32 33.18 -20.32
CA ASP A 238 -32.47 32.58 -20.99
C ASP A 238 -33.63 33.60 -21.07
N ARG A 239 -33.59 34.44 -22.10
CA ARG A 239 -34.68 35.38 -22.44
C ARG A 239 -35.90 34.62 -22.95
N ILE A 240 -36.88 34.42 -22.08
CA ILE A 240 -38.24 34.05 -22.47
C ILE A 240 -38.88 35.25 -23.18
N VAL A 241 -39.15 35.10 -24.48
CA VAL A 241 -40.00 36.01 -25.26
C VAL A 241 -41.41 35.42 -25.29
N GLU A 242 -42.36 36.04 -24.59
CA GLU A 242 -43.78 35.77 -24.76
C GLU A 242 -44.29 36.42 -26.07
N VAL A 243 -44.90 35.61 -26.94
CA VAL A 243 -45.88 36.04 -27.97
C VAL A 243 -47.05 35.06 -27.94
#